data_AF-A0A959YA36-F1
#
_entry.id   AF-A0A959YA36-F1
#
_cell.length_a   1.000
_cell.length_b   1.000
_cell.length_c   1.000
_cell.angle_alpha   90.00
_cell.angle_beta   90.00
_cell.angle_gamma   90.00
#
_symmetry.space_group_name_H-M   'P 1'
#
loop_
_entity.id
_entity.type
_entity.pdbx_description
1 polymer ?
#
loop_
_entity_poly.entity_id
_entity_poly.type
_entity_poly.pdbx_seq_one_letter_code
_entity_poly.pdbx_strand_id
1 'polypeptide(L)'
;IPYVGSQAGVTIFNFSGSGTVGGDDPAVVPNGTIVISGIDESLSYDLEFSAPCDLITLSGPAPICEPPPDYTVLVINEVDYDNAGSDTDEFVEILNTGAVDIDLTGLSLQLWNGSNTTVYNTIALDPVVLAAGDYFVVGSATVPNVDQV
;
A
#
# COMPACT_ATOMS: atom_id res chain seq x y z
N ILE A 1 22.83 -4.53 -6.44
CA ILE A 1 23.16 -5.20 -7.73
C ILE A 1 24.37 -6.08 -7.49
N PRO A 2 24.18 -7.40 -7.33
CA PRO A 2 25.28 -8.33 -7.18
C PRO A 2 26.03 -8.50 -8.51
N TYR A 3 27.35 -8.66 -8.46
CA TYR A 3 28.17 -9.00 -9.62
C TYR A 3 29.15 -10.14 -9.29
N VAL A 4 29.74 -10.73 -10.32
CA VAL A 4 30.78 -11.76 -10.19
C VAL A 4 32.01 -11.39 -11.01
N GLY A 5 33.19 -11.79 -10.53
CA GLY A 5 34.48 -11.41 -11.11
C GLY A 5 34.95 -10.00 -10.69
N SER A 6 36.14 -9.63 -11.16
CA SER A 6 36.68 -8.27 -11.08
C SER A 6 37.48 -7.95 -12.34
N GLN A 7 37.44 -6.70 -12.79
CA GLN A 7 38.20 -6.24 -13.94
C GLN A 7 38.75 -4.84 -13.68
N ALA A 8 40.09 -4.73 -13.66
CA ALA A 8 40.75 -3.45 -13.44
C ALA A 8 40.33 -2.42 -14.50
N GLY A 9 40.03 -1.20 -14.04
CA GLY A 9 39.61 -0.09 -14.90
C GLY A 9 38.11 -0.03 -15.18
N VAL A 10 37.28 -0.86 -14.54
CA VAL A 10 35.82 -0.70 -14.58
C VAL A 10 35.43 0.61 -13.89
N THR A 11 34.59 1.40 -14.55
CA THR A 11 33.91 2.57 -13.97
C THR A 11 32.41 2.43 -14.06
N ILE A 12 31.69 3.06 -13.13
CA ILE A 12 30.23 3.02 -13.09
C ILE A 12 29.72 4.44 -13.25
N PHE A 13 28.85 4.65 -14.23
CA PHE A 13 28.16 5.92 -14.47
C PHE A 13 26.70 5.79 -14.11
N ASN A 14 26.20 6.78 -13.38
CA ASN A 14 24.78 6.90 -13.07
C ASN A 14 24.11 7.85 -14.07
N PHE A 15 23.25 7.31 -14.93
CA PHE A 15 22.41 8.07 -15.85
C PHE A 15 20.96 8.19 -15.37
N SER A 16 20.62 7.53 -14.26
CA SER A 16 19.40 7.80 -13.50
C SER A 16 19.38 9.28 -13.15
N GLY A 17 18.28 10.00 -13.40
CA GLY A 17 18.15 11.42 -13.05
C GLY A 17 18.25 11.74 -11.54
N SER A 18 18.46 10.73 -10.71
CA SER A 18 18.64 10.77 -9.25
C SER A 18 19.54 9.61 -8.78
N GLY A 19 19.74 9.45 -7.48
CA GLY A 19 20.51 8.33 -6.92
C GLY A 19 22.03 8.53 -6.88
N THR A 20 22.66 7.85 -5.93
CA THR A 20 24.12 7.81 -5.72
C THR A 20 24.60 6.37 -5.80
N VAL A 21 25.65 6.13 -6.60
CA VAL A 21 26.30 4.81 -6.72
C VAL A 21 27.31 4.63 -5.59
N GLY A 22 27.25 3.50 -4.90
CA GLY A 22 28.20 3.05 -3.88
C GLY A 22 28.31 1.52 -3.84
N GLY A 23 28.82 0.97 -2.73
CA GLY A 23 29.08 -0.47 -2.58
C GLY A 23 30.52 -0.86 -2.96
N ASP A 24 30.70 -2.08 -3.43
CA ASP A 24 32.02 -2.66 -3.74
C ASP A 24 32.52 -2.26 -5.13
N ASP A 25 33.76 -1.76 -5.22
CA ASP A 25 34.38 -1.40 -6.51
C ASP A 25 34.76 -2.66 -7.35
N PRO A 26 34.12 -2.90 -8.50
CA PRO A 26 34.40 -4.07 -9.35
C PRO A 26 35.80 -4.09 -9.96
N ALA A 27 36.54 -2.96 -9.90
CA ALA A 27 37.92 -2.90 -10.34
C ALA A 27 38.88 -3.61 -9.39
N VAL A 28 38.51 -3.75 -8.11
CA VAL A 28 39.41 -4.26 -7.06
C VAL A 28 38.78 -5.33 -6.18
N VAL A 29 37.46 -5.38 -6.05
CA VAL A 29 36.73 -6.39 -5.27
C VAL A 29 36.11 -7.41 -6.22
N PRO A 30 36.53 -8.69 -6.18
CA PRO A 30 35.83 -9.74 -6.89
C PRO A 30 34.55 -10.15 -6.15
N ASN A 31 33.46 -10.33 -6.89
CA ASN A 31 32.16 -10.82 -6.38
C ASN A 31 31.55 -9.93 -5.29
N GLY A 32 31.23 -8.68 -5.64
CA GLY A 32 30.69 -7.70 -4.71
C GLY A 32 29.24 -7.31 -5.01
N THR A 33 28.80 -6.25 -4.32
CA THR A 33 27.50 -5.63 -4.53
C THR A 33 27.64 -4.14 -4.79
N ILE A 34 27.04 -3.66 -5.87
CA ILE A 34 26.79 -2.23 -6.09
C ILE A 34 25.47 -1.84 -5.45
N VAL A 35 25.48 -0.72 -4.75
CA VAL A 35 24.29 -0.12 -4.13
C VAL A 35 24.00 1.20 -4.83
N ILE A 36 22.75 1.38 -5.24
CA ILE A 36 22.24 2.70 -5.62
C ILE A 36 21.32 3.15 -4.49
N SER A 37 21.60 4.28 -3.88
CA SER A 37 20.79 4.86 -2.81
C SER A 37 20.22 6.21 -3.24
N GLY A 38 19.06 6.58 -2.70
CA GLY A 38 18.44 7.89 -2.95
C GLY A 38 17.93 8.08 -4.37
N ILE A 39 17.40 7.03 -5.00
CA ILE A 39 16.63 7.17 -6.24
C ILE A 39 15.31 7.84 -5.88
N ASP A 40 15.02 8.98 -6.49
CA ASP A 40 13.75 9.68 -6.31
C ASP A 40 12.60 8.82 -6.85
N GLU A 41 11.46 8.89 -6.16
CA GLU A 41 10.22 8.30 -6.65
C GLU A 41 9.90 8.82 -8.06
N SER A 42 9.30 7.96 -8.87
CA SER A 42 8.98 8.21 -10.30
C SER A 42 10.17 8.35 -11.26
N LEU A 43 11.43 8.31 -10.78
CA LEU A 43 12.61 8.27 -11.65
C LEU A 43 13.20 6.86 -11.75
N SER A 44 13.26 6.34 -12.97
CA SER A 44 13.93 5.07 -13.27
C SER A 44 15.41 5.15 -12.95
N TYR A 45 16.00 4.01 -12.56
CA TYR A 45 17.46 3.90 -12.53
C TYR A 45 18.00 3.42 -13.87
N ASP A 46 19.15 3.96 -14.25
CA ASP A 46 19.91 3.60 -15.43
C ASP A 46 21.41 3.74 -15.11
N LEU A 47 22.12 2.62 -15.15
CA LEU A 47 23.55 2.54 -14.87
C LEU A 47 24.31 2.00 -16.07
N GLU A 48 25.51 2.52 -16.26
CA GLU A 48 26.48 2.01 -17.22
C GLU A 48 27.75 1.57 -16.52
N PHE A 49 28.20 0.35 -16.81
CA PHE A 49 29.46 -0.22 -16.39
C PHE A 49 30.41 -0.21 -17.59
N SER A 50 31.41 0.66 -17.55
CA SER A 50 32.40 0.79 -18.61
C SER A 50 33.66 0.03 -18.21
N ALA A 51 34.00 -1.01 -18.97
CA ALA A 51 35.25 -1.76 -18.85
C ALA A 51 36.14 -1.47 -20.06
N PRO A 52 37.47 -1.71 -19.98
CA PRO A 52 38.38 -1.44 -21.10
C PRO A 52 38.02 -2.10 -22.44
N CYS A 53 37.23 -3.18 -22.43
CA CYS A 53 36.81 -3.90 -23.64
C CYS A 53 35.34 -4.30 -23.64
N ASP A 54 34.52 -3.77 -22.73
CA ASP A 54 33.12 -4.12 -22.64
C ASP A 54 32.28 -2.97 -22.06
N LEU A 55 31.00 -2.96 -22.38
CA LEU A 55 30.03 -1.98 -21.91
C LEU A 55 28.74 -2.70 -21.52
N ILE A 56 28.32 -2.56 -20.26
CA ILE A 56 27.10 -3.19 -19.76
C ILE A 56 26.19 -2.10 -19.20
N THR A 57 24.94 -2.07 -19.66
CA THR A 57 23.90 -1.17 -19.16
C THR A 57 22.90 -1.94 -18.29
N LEU A 58 22.45 -1.33 -17.19
CA LEU A 58 21.46 -1.89 -16.29
C LEU A 58 20.44 -0.83 -15.91
N SER A 59 19.18 -1.06 -16.26
CA SER A 59 18.09 -0.14 -15.96
C SER A 59 16.86 -0.83 -15.38
N GLY A 60 16.01 -0.06 -14.71
CA GLY A 60 14.77 -0.55 -14.13
C GLY A 60 13.83 0.56 -13.64
N PRO A 61 12.58 0.21 -13.31
CA PRO A 61 11.58 1.19 -12.88
C PRO A 61 11.98 1.84 -11.55
N ALA A 62 11.46 3.05 -11.32
CA ALA A 62 11.60 3.74 -10.05
C ALA A 62 11.04 2.89 -8.91
N PRO A 63 11.63 2.95 -7.71
CA PRO A 63 10.91 2.52 -6.53
C PRO A 63 9.67 3.43 -6.38
N ILE A 64 8.48 2.84 -6.31
CA ILE A 64 7.28 3.54 -5.86
C ILE A 64 7.15 3.35 -4.37
N CYS A 65 7.04 4.43 -3.61
CA CYS A 65 6.49 4.37 -2.27
C CYS A 65 4.98 4.46 -2.44
N GLU A 66 4.27 3.35 -2.29
CA GLU A 66 2.82 3.43 -2.15
C GLU A 66 2.54 4.00 -0.76
N PRO A 67 1.96 5.22 -0.66
CA PRO A 67 1.56 5.73 0.65
C PRO A 67 0.54 4.75 1.26
N PRO A 68 0.59 4.50 2.57
CA PRO A 68 -0.40 3.65 3.20
C PRO A 68 -1.81 4.18 2.91
N PRO A 69 -2.82 3.31 2.78
CA PRO A 69 -4.19 3.74 2.52
C PRO A 69 -4.63 4.77 3.56
N ASP A 70 -5.21 5.87 3.11
CA ASP A 70 -5.79 6.86 3.99
C ASP A 70 -7.19 6.40 4.40
N TYR A 71 -7.30 5.67 5.51
CA TYR A 71 -8.58 5.21 6.03
C TYR A 71 -9.44 6.33 6.62
N THR A 72 -8.95 7.58 6.73
CA THR A 72 -9.78 8.69 7.26
C THR A 72 -10.91 9.08 6.31
N VAL A 73 -10.85 8.61 5.06
CA VAL A 73 -11.91 8.76 4.06
C VAL A 73 -13.08 7.79 4.27
N LEU A 74 -12.90 6.75 5.08
CA LEU A 74 -13.99 5.88 5.51
C LEU A 74 -14.78 6.56 6.63
N VAL A 75 -16.06 6.81 6.38
CA VAL A 75 -16.96 7.45 7.35
C VAL A 75 -18.16 6.57 7.63
N ILE A 76 -18.72 6.69 8.83
CA ILE A 76 -20.04 6.16 9.12
C ILE A 76 -21.06 7.11 8.47
N ASN A 77 -21.76 6.63 7.44
CA ASN A 77 -22.72 7.44 6.68
C ASN A 77 -24.13 7.36 7.29
N GLU A 78 -24.58 6.17 7.64
CA GLU A 78 -25.90 5.93 8.23
C GLU A 78 -25.82 4.90 9.35
N VAL A 79 -26.68 5.06 10.36
CA VAL A 79 -26.88 4.11 11.44
C VAL A 79 -28.37 4.04 11.71
N ASP A 80 -28.96 2.86 11.62
CA ASP A 80 -30.28 2.57 12.18
C ASP A 80 -30.11 1.48 13.24
N TYR A 81 -30.40 1.84 14.49
CA TYR A 81 -30.19 0.97 15.66
C TYR A 81 -31.45 0.81 16.52
N ASP A 82 -32.55 1.47 16.14
CA ASP A 82 -33.80 1.55 16.90
C ASP A 82 -34.96 1.63 15.89
N ASN A 83 -35.31 0.47 15.33
CA ASN A 83 -36.40 0.39 14.37
C ASN A 83 -37.76 0.41 15.09
N ALA A 84 -38.77 1.00 14.45
CA ALA A 84 -40.12 0.97 15.00
C ALA A 84 -40.68 -0.46 15.02
N GLY A 85 -40.97 -0.99 16.22
CA GLY A 85 -41.67 -2.27 16.39
C GLY A 85 -40.77 -3.34 16.97
N SER A 86 -40.46 -4.37 16.17
CA SER A 86 -39.43 -5.34 16.53
C SER A 86 -38.12 -4.90 15.90
N ASP A 87 -37.16 -4.53 16.74
CA ASP A 87 -35.77 -4.24 16.43
C ASP A 87 -35.17 -5.44 15.66
N THR A 88 -35.25 -5.39 14.33
CA THR A 88 -34.88 -6.51 13.44
C THR A 88 -34.16 -6.06 12.17
N ASP A 89 -34.14 -4.75 11.87
CA ASP A 89 -33.59 -4.16 10.65
C ASP A 89 -32.47 -3.16 11.01
N GLU A 90 -31.60 -3.51 11.97
CA GLU A 90 -30.48 -2.66 12.35
C GLU A 90 -29.31 -2.76 11.36
N PHE A 91 -28.66 -1.63 11.10
CA PHE A 91 -27.44 -1.59 10.30
C PHE A 91 -26.55 -0.39 10.60
N VAL A 92 -25.32 -0.51 10.14
CA VAL A 92 -24.34 0.57 10.01
C VAL A 92 -23.85 0.58 8.57
N GLU A 93 -23.90 1.74 7.93
CA GLU A 93 -23.36 1.96 6.59
C GLU A 93 -22.04 2.72 6.65
N ILE A 94 -21.04 2.18 5.97
CA ILE A 94 -19.71 2.79 5.80
C ILE A 94 -19.62 3.35 4.39
N LEU A 95 -19.20 4.60 4.24
CA LEU A 95 -18.96 5.24 2.94
C LEU A 95 -17.48 5.51 2.73
N ASN A 96 -16.97 5.17 1.55
CA ASN A 96 -15.68 5.66 1.08
C ASN A 96 -15.86 7.05 0.43
N THR A 97 -15.51 8.11 1.15
CA THR A 97 -15.55 9.50 0.65
C THR A 97 -14.33 9.89 -0.18
N GLY A 98 -13.38 8.97 -0.35
CA GLY A 98 -12.11 9.20 -1.03
C GLY A 98 -12.24 9.16 -2.56
N ALA A 99 -11.11 9.37 -3.22
CA ALA A 99 -10.99 9.31 -4.69
C ALA A 99 -10.34 8.00 -5.19
N VAL A 100 -10.03 7.09 -4.29
CA VAL A 100 -9.40 5.79 -4.56
C VAL A 100 -10.13 4.70 -3.81
N ASP A 101 -9.98 3.46 -4.28
CA ASP A 101 -10.55 2.29 -3.64
C ASP A 101 -9.83 1.98 -2.32
N ILE A 102 -10.56 1.46 -1.33
CA ILE A 102 -10.02 1.12 -0.01
C ILE A 102 -10.28 -0.36 0.28
N ASP A 103 -9.21 -1.12 0.55
CA ASP A 103 -9.32 -2.49 1.04
C ASP A 103 -9.73 -2.49 2.52
N LEU A 104 -10.87 -3.12 2.83
CA LEU A 104 -11.41 -3.25 4.19
C LEU A 104 -10.77 -4.41 4.97
N THR A 105 -9.88 -5.20 4.35
CA THR A 105 -9.22 -6.34 4.97
C THR A 105 -8.53 -5.97 6.27
N GLY A 106 -8.92 -6.63 7.36
CA GLY A 106 -8.33 -6.44 8.68
C GLY A 106 -8.88 -5.23 9.45
N LEU A 107 -9.82 -4.47 8.86
CA LEU A 107 -10.59 -3.46 9.60
C LEU A 107 -11.71 -4.12 10.41
N SER A 108 -12.21 -3.39 11.41
CA SER A 108 -13.32 -3.85 12.24
C SER A 108 -14.25 -2.69 12.62
N LEU A 109 -15.55 -2.95 12.59
CA LEU A 109 -16.57 -2.07 13.16
C LEU A 109 -16.76 -2.40 14.64
N GLN A 110 -16.53 -1.42 15.51
CA GLN A 110 -16.76 -1.56 16.95
C GLN A 110 -18.04 -0.85 17.37
N LEU A 111 -18.91 -1.57 18.06
CA LEU A 111 -20.15 -1.03 18.58
C LEU A 111 -20.00 -0.72 20.07
N TRP A 112 -20.27 0.54 20.43
CA TRP A 112 -20.05 1.09 21.76
C TRP A 112 -21.36 1.29 22.50
N ASN A 113 -21.39 0.89 23.77
CA ASN A 113 -22.54 1.12 24.63
C ASN A 113 -22.45 2.54 25.20
N GLY A 114 -23.38 3.41 24.79
CA GLY A 114 -23.41 4.81 25.21
C GLY A 114 -23.61 5.04 26.71
N SER A 115 -24.15 4.07 27.45
CA SER A 115 -24.42 4.20 28.89
C SER A 115 -23.17 4.07 29.77
N ASN A 116 -22.18 3.30 29.31
CA ASN A 116 -20.99 2.96 30.10
C ASN A 116 -19.68 3.05 29.31
N THR A 117 -19.72 3.50 28.05
CA THR A 117 -18.56 3.68 27.17
C THR A 117 -17.72 2.41 26.99
N THR A 118 -18.36 1.24 26.97
CA THR A 118 -17.69 -0.03 26.68
C THR A 118 -18.07 -0.57 25.31
N VAL A 119 -17.11 -1.14 24.59
CA VAL A 119 -17.38 -1.94 23.39
C VAL A 119 -18.20 -3.16 23.78
N TYR A 120 -19.37 -3.35 23.16
CA TYR A 120 -20.23 -4.52 23.39
C TYR A 120 -20.18 -5.52 22.24
N ASN A 121 -19.75 -5.09 21.05
CA ASN A 121 -19.52 -5.98 19.92
C ASN A 121 -18.39 -5.44 19.03
N THR A 122 -17.68 -6.35 18.35
CA THR A 122 -16.67 -6.02 17.34
C THR A 122 -16.88 -6.96 16.16
N ILE A 123 -17.16 -6.37 15.00
CA ILE A 123 -17.42 -7.07 13.76
C ILE A 123 -16.18 -6.87 12.88
N ALA A 124 -15.47 -7.96 12.56
CA ALA A 124 -14.43 -7.91 11.56
C ALA A 124 -15.08 -7.70 10.19
N LEU A 125 -14.59 -6.72 9.42
CA LEU A 125 -15.14 -6.47 8.08
C LEU A 125 -14.64 -7.54 7.11
N ASP A 126 -15.49 -7.89 6.15
CA ASP A 126 -15.12 -8.80 5.08
C ASP A 126 -13.96 -8.21 4.23
N PRO A 127 -13.08 -9.07 3.67
CA PRO A 127 -11.95 -8.65 2.87
C PRO A 127 -12.40 -8.19 1.47
N VAL A 128 -12.98 -6.99 1.42
CA VAL A 128 -13.54 -6.37 0.22
C VAL A 128 -12.82 -5.05 -0.07
N VAL A 129 -12.62 -4.79 -1.35
CA VAL A 129 -12.18 -3.48 -1.84
C VAL A 129 -13.42 -2.61 -2.08
N LEU A 130 -13.60 -1.59 -1.25
CA LEU A 130 -14.68 -0.61 -1.35
C LEU A 130 -14.27 0.52 -2.29
N ALA A 131 -14.94 0.63 -3.44
CA ALA A 131 -14.57 1.60 -4.46
C ALA A 131 -14.80 3.05 -4.00
N ALA A 132 -14.15 4.00 -4.67
CA ALA A 132 -14.34 5.42 -4.41
C ALA A 132 -15.82 5.83 -4.58
N GLY A 133 -16.43 6.37 -3.51
CA GLY A 133 -17.83 6.80 -3.50
C GLY A 133 -18.85 5.70 -3.19
N ASP A 134 -18.43 4.45 -3.01
CA ASP A 134 -19.32 3.33 -2.70
C ASP A 134 -19.58 3.17 -1.20
N TYR A 135 -20.62 2.39 -0.89
CA TYR A 135 -21.12 2.10 0.45
C TYR A 135 -20.91 0.62 0.79
N PHE A 136 -20.72 0.33 2.08
CA PHE A 136 -20.64 -1.01 2.64
C PHE A 136 -21.58 -1.12 3.86
N VAL A 137 -22.60 -1.96 3.75
CA VAL A 137 -23.68 -2.06 4.75
C VAL A 137 -23.49 -3.32 5.61
N VAL A 138 -23.31 -3.12 6.92
CA VAL A 138 -23.23 -4.18 7.92
C VAL A 138 -24.52 -4.17 8.74
N GLY A 139 -25.30 -5.26 8.72
CA GLY A 139 -26.61 -5.27 9.37
C GLY A 139 -27.30 -6.63 9.32
N SER A 140 -28.60 -6.66 9.66
CA SER A 140 -29.37 -7.89 9.58
C SER A 140 -29.64 -8.33 8.13
N ALA A 141 -29.93 -9.61 7.92
CA ALA A 141 -30.23 -10.15 6.59
C ALA A 141 -31.51 -9.57 5.93
N THR A 142 -32.34 -8.86 6.69
CA THR A 142 -33.57 -8.23 6.20
C THR A 142 -33.35 -6.80 5.74
N VAL A 143 -32.19 -6.19 6.06
CA VAL A 143 -31.79 -4.87 5.58
C VAL A 143 -31.53 -4.93 4.07
N PRO A 144 -32.17 -4.06 3.26
CA PRO A 144 -31.92 -3.98 1.83
C PRO A 144 -30.45 -3.67 1.53
N ASN A 145 -29.87 -4.37 0.56
CA ASN A 145 -28.48 -4.21 0.13
C ASN A 145 -27.44 -4.42 1.25
N VAL A 146 -27.75 -5.26 2.25
CA VAL A 146 -26.76 -5.66 3.25
C VAL A 146 -25.62 -6.43 2.57
N ASP A 147 -24.40 -5.96 2.79
CA ASP A 147 -23.19 -6.60 2.25
C ASP A 147 -22.67 -7.67 3.22
N GLN A 148 -22.80 -7.42 4.53
CA GLN A 148 -22.33 -8.31 5.58
C GLN A 148 -23.36 -8.46 6.71
N VAL A 149 -23.65 -9.72 7.06
CA VAL A 149 -24.59 -10.12 8.13
C VAL A 149 -23.85 -10.72 9.32
#